data_AF-A0A497LN88-F1
#
_entry.id   AF-A0A497LN88-F1
#
_cell.length_a   1.000
_cell.length_b   1.000
_cell.length_c   1.000
_cell.angle_alpha   90.00
_cell.angle_beta   90.00
_cell.angle_gamma   90.00
#
_symmetry.space_group_name_H-M   'P 1'
#
loop_
_entity.id
_entity.type
_entity.pdbx_description
1 polymer ?
#
loop_
_entity_poly.entity_id
_entity_poly.type
_entity_poly.pdbx_seq_one_letter_code
_entity_poly.pdbx_strand_id
1 'polypeptide(L)'
;IFLGLGGLSVSNLLNGQGETHVVLYMRLLNLLLGLPMALILIPRFGVVGLIATLIVSPRLGLIYGLYWIWRRYGFTVDFKSSAKIYLSAAAAFLGVELLLRFTALTPWMSLLLGAAVYIPLYLILTVLLRVLDEGDLRNLRRMVRALGPLSTLFTPLLSLLEALSALVYPD
;
A
#
# COMPACT_ATOMS: atom_id res chain seq x y z
N ILE A 1 2.36 5.09 -3.04
CA ILE A 1 1.63 6.21 -3.68
C ILE A 1 0.44 5.74 -4.53
N PHE A 2 0.52 4.64 -5.28
CA PHE A 2 -0.60 4.23 -6.16
C PHE A 2 -1.52 3.16 -5.59
N LEU A 3 -1.15 2.59 -4.43
CA LEU A 3 -1.98 1.64 -3.70
C LEU A 3 -3.30 2.29 -3.24
N GLY A 4 -3.25 3.55 -2.78
CA GLY A 4 -4.43 4.32 -2.39
C GLY A 4 -5.30 4.71 -3.58
N LEU A 5 -4.78 4.68 -4.81
CA LEU A 5 -5.54 4.95 -6.03
C LEU A 5 -6.16 3.68 -6.64
N GLY A 6 -6.26 2.58 -5.86
CA GLY A 6 -6.85 1.33 -6.33
C GLY A 6 -5.91 0.47 -7.19
N GLY A 7 -4.60 0.73 -7.19
CA GLY A 7 -3.65 0.01 -8.04
C GLY A 7 -3.59 -1.51 -7.85
N LEU A 8 -3.97 -2.01 -6.68
CA LEU A 8 -4.11 -3.46 -6.42
C LEU A 8 -5.55 -3.96 -6.64
N SER A 9 -6.55 -3.09 -6.51
CA SER A 9 -7.95 -3.50 -6.46
C SER A 9 -8.63 -3.46 -7.82
N VAL A 10 -8.27 -2.52 -8.71
CA VAL A 10 -8.94 -2.30 -10.01
C VAL A 10 -8.92 -3.57 -10.88
N SER A 11 -7.74 -4.14 -11.12
CA SER A 11 -7.63 -5.34 -11.97
C SER A 11 -8.29 -6.56 -11.32
N ASN A 12 -8.17 -6.70 -9.99
CA ASN A 12 -8.77 -7.82 -9.26
C ASN A 12 -10.30 -7.75 -9.28
N LEU A 13 -10.87 -6.56 -9.10
CA LEU A 13 -12.31 -6.32 -9.19
C LEU A 13 -12.82 -6.63 -10.60
N LEU A 14 -12.18 -6.09 -11.64
CA LEU A 14 -12.58 -6.34 -13.03
C LEU A 14 -12.52 -7.83 -13.39
N ASN A 15 -11.43 -8.51 -13.04
CA ASN A 15 -11.30 -9.95 -13.27
C ASN A 15 -12.36 -10.74 -12.49
N GLY A 16 -12.64 -10.37 -11.23
CA GLY A 16 -13.66 -11.01 -10.41
C GLY A 16 -15.08 -10.86 -10.95
N GLN A 17 -15.35 -9.80 -11.72
CA GLN A 17 -16.62 -9.56 -12.39
C GLN A 17 -16.68 -10.09 -13.83
N GLY A 18 -15.61 -10.77 -14.31
CA GLY A 18 -15.52 -11.29 -15.68
C GLY A 18 -15.15 -10.25 -16.74
N GLU A 19 -14.82 -9.01 -16.35
CA GLU A 19 -14.48 -7.89 -17.24
C GLU A 19 -13.01 -7.92 -17.69
N THR A 20 -12.55 -9.10 -18.12
CA THR A 20 -11.15 -9.34 -18.50
C THR A 20 -10.72 -8.56 -19.74
N HIS A 21 -11.66 -8.23 -20.63
CA HIS A 21 -11.42 -7.41 -21.81
C HIS A 21 -11.00 -5.97 -21.42
N VAL A 22 -11.55 -5.43 -20.33
CA VAL A 22 -11.15 -4.12 -19.79
C VAL A 22 -9.72 -4.19 -19.28
N VAL A 23 -9.38 -5.26 -18.56
CA VAL A 23 -8.00 -5.50 -18.09
C VAL A 23 -7.04 -5.61 -19.28
N LEU A 24 -7.43 -6.28 -20.36
CA LEU A 24 -6.63 -6.32 -21.58
C LEU A 24 -6.38 -4.92 -22.16
N TYR A 25 -7.41 -4.08 -22.27
CA TYR A 25 -7.24 -2.69 -22.72
C TYR A 25 -6.31 -1.89 -21.80
N MET A 26 -6.41 -2.08 -20.48
CA MET A 26 -5.46 -1.46 -19.54
C MET A 26 -4.01 -1.90 -19.83
N ARG A 27 -3.77 -3.18 -20.12
CA ARG A 27 -2.44 -3.70 -20.45
C ARG A 27 -1.93 -3.14 -21.78
N LEU A 28 -2.78 -3.02 -22.78
CA LEU A 28 -2.44 -2.42 -24.07
C LEU A 28 -2.07 -0.94 -23.90
N LEU A 29 -2.83 -0.17 -23.12
CA LEU A 29 -2.51 1.23 -22.80
C LEU A 29 -1.15 1.35 -22.08
N ASN A 30 -0.89 0.45 -21.13
CA ASN A 30 0.40 0.42 -20.44
C ASN A 30 1.54 0.11 -21.40
N LEU A 31 1.36 -0.80 -22.36
CA LEU A 31 2.34 -1.15 -23.39
C LEU A 31 2.61 0.04 -24.32
N LEU A 32 1.55 0.73 -24.77
CA LEU A 32 1.64 1.89 -25.66
C LEU A 32 2.46 3.03 -25.06
N LEU A 33 2.40 3.23 -23.74
CA LEU A 33 3.25 4.21 -23.06
C LEU A 33 4.60 3.62 -22.65
N GLY A 34 4.62 2.36 -22.22
CA GLY A 34 5.80 1.69 -21.70
C GLY A 34 6.88 1.46 -22.73
N LEU A 35 6.53 1.09 -23.97
CA LEU A 35 7.49 0.87 -25.05
C LEU A 35 8.23 2.17 -25.43
N PRO A 36 7.56 3.29 -25.75
CA PRO A 36 8.26 4.54 -26.02
C PRO A 36 9.10 5.01 -24.83
N MET A 37 8.57 4.93 -23.60
CA MET A 37 9.34 5.32 -22.43
C MET A 37 10.59 4.45 -22.24
N ALA A 38 10.47 3.13 -22.40
CA ALA A 38 11.61 2.22 -22.30
C ALA A 38 12.69 2.56 -23.33
N LEU A 39 12.30 2.76 -24.59
CA LEU A 39 13.24 3.04 -25.69
C LEU A 39 13.95 4.39 -25.53
N ILE A 40 13.34 5.37 -24.87
CA ILE A 40 13.93 6.70 -24.65
C ILE A 40 14.72 6.75 -23.34
N LEU A 41 14.13 6.28 -22.23
CA LEU A 41 14.69 6.48 -20.89
C LEU A 41 15.78 5.47 -20.56
N ILE A 42 15.67 4.20 -20.98
CA ILE A 42 16.64 3.17 -20.59
C ILE A 42 18.01 3.44 -21.22
N PRO A 43 18.15 3.75 -22.52
CA PRO A 43 19.46 4.06 -23.09
C PRO A 43 20.11 5.30 -22.46
N ARG A 44 19.30 6.29 -22.03
CA ARG A 44 19.79 7.56 -21.50
C ARG A 44 20.10 7.53 -19.99
N PHE A 45 19.36 6.73 -19.22
CA PHE A 45 19.41 6.74 -17.76
C PHE A 45 19.64 5.34 -17.14
N GLY A 46 19.85 4.31 -17.96
CA GLY A 46 20.09 2.93 -17.52
C GLY A 46 18.99 2.42 -16.58
N VAL A 47 19.40 1.92 -15.42
CA VAL A 47 18.52 1.36 -14.39
C VAL A 47 17.50 2.39 -13.89
N VAL A 48 17.88 3.67 -13.77
CA VAL A 48 16.95 4.72 -13.34
C VAL A 48 15.83 4.91 -14.39
N GLY A 49 16.19 4.86 -15.67
CA GLY A 49 15.22 4.91 -16.77
C GLY A 49 14.26 3.73 -16.78
N LEU A 50 14.76 2.53 -16.42
CA LEU A 50 13.94 1.34 -16.25
C LEU A 50 12.95 1.50 -15.09
N ILE A 51 13.43 1.92 -13.91
CA ILE A 51 12.58 2.16 -12.73
C ILE A 51 11.49 3.19 -13.04
N ALA A 52 11.86 4.31 -13.68
CA ALA A 52 10.90 5.33 -14.08
C ALA A 52 9.83 4.76 -15.02
N THR A 53 10.23 3.96 -16.01
CA THR A 53 9.29 3.31 -16.94
C THR A 53 8.33 2.37 -16.21
N LEU A 54 8.83 1.53 -15.30
CA LEU A 54 8.01 0.60 -14.51
C LEU A 54 7.01 1.33 -13.60
N ILE A 55 7.36 2.52 -13.11
CA ILE A 55 6.47 3.33 -12.27
C ILE A 55 5.42 4.06 -13.11
N VAL A 56 5.77 4.59 -14.27
CA VAL A 56 4.93 5.51 -15.05
C VAL A 56 4.06 4.78 -16.10
N SER A 57 4.57 3.71 -16.72
CA SER A 57 3.83 2.95 -17.74
C SER A 57 2.45 2.47 -17.25
N PRO A 58 2.30 1.89 -16.05
CA PRO A 58 1.01 1.37 -15.60
C PRO A 58 -0.10 2.43 -15.36
N ARG A 59 0.23 3.72 -15.46
CA ARG A 59 -0.67 4.81 -15.05
C ARG A 59 -1.83 4.99 -16.00
N LEU A 60 -1.60 4.88 -17.31
CA LEU A 60 -2.69 5.03 -18.29
C LEU A 60 -3.73 3.94 -18.13
N GLY A 61 -3.31 2.68 -17.97
CA GLY A 61 -4.23 1.59 -17.72
C GLY A 61 -4.99 1.77 -16.42
N LEU A 62 -4.34 2.23 -15.34
CA LEU A 62 -5.01 2.50 -14.07
C LEU A 62 -6.09 3.60 -14.19
N ILE A 63 -5.79 4.70 -14.87
CA ILE A 63 -6.76 5.80 -15.11
C ILE A 63 -7.94 5.28 -15.91
N TYR A 64 -7.68 4.52 -16.99
CA TYR A 64 -8.73 3.93 -17.80
C TYR A 64 -9.61 2.95 -17.01
N GLY A 65 -8.99 2.05 -16.23
CA GLY A 65 -9.72 1.10 -15.40
C GLY A 65 -10.60 1.79 -14.34
N LEU A 66 -10.08 2.83 -13.68
CA LEU A 66 -10.86 3.64 -12.74
C LEU A 66 -12.03 4.36 -13.42
N TYR A 67 -11.80 4.98 -14.58
CA TYR A 67 -12.85 5.63 -15.36
C TYR A 67 -13.96 4.64 -15.74
N TRP A 68 -13.57 3.45 -16.21
CA TRP A 68 -14.51 2.42 -16.62
C TRP A 68 -15.34 1.91 -15.43
N ILE A 69 -14.69 1.62 -14.30
CA ILE A 69 -15.36 1.20 -13.05
C ILE A 69 -16.34 2.26 -12.57
N TRP A 70 -15.93 3.53 -12.55
CA TRP A 70 -16.80 4.63 -12.16
C TRP A 70 -18.03 4.72 -13.06
N ARG A 71 -17.84 4.62 -14.38
CA ARG A 71 -18.94 4.72 -15.35
C ARG A 71 -19.90 3.53 -15.28
N ARG A 72 -19.41 2.32 -15.01
CA ARG A 72 -20.20 1.09 -15.03
C ARG A 72 -20.83 0.74 -13.68
N TYR A 73 -20.08 0.89 -12.60
CA TYR A 73 -20.48 0.45 -11.26
C TYR A 73 -20.64 1.60 -10.26
N GLY A 74 -20.22 2.83 -10.60
CA GLY A 74 -20.32 3.99 -9.70
C GLY A 74 -19.29 4.01 -8.57
N PHE A 75 -18.43 3.01 -8.44
CA PHE A 75 -17.37 3.00 -7.44
C PHE A 75 -16.28 4.03 -7.76
N THR A 76 -15.80 4.70 -6.72
CA THR A 76 -14.70 5.67 -6.81
C THR A 76 -13.66 5.39 -5.73
N VAL A 77 -12.49 6.01 -5.87
CA VAL A 77 -11.42 5.93 -4.88
C VAL A 77 -11.84 6.65 -3.61
N ASP A 78 -11.71 6.01 -2.46
CA ASP A 78 -11.83 6.68 -1.17
C ASP A 78 -10.56 7.49 -0.88
N PHE A 79 -10.59 8.76 -1.31
CA PHE A 79 -9.50 9.70 -1.11
C PHE A 79 -9.27 10.03 0.38
N LYS A 80 -10.30 9.99 1.22
CA LYS A 80 -10.19 10.30 2.65
C LYS A 80 -9.39 9.22 3.36
N SER A 81 -9.74 7.96 3.15
CA SER A 81 -9.01 6.83 3.71
C SER A 81 -7.60 6.74 3.12
N SER A 82 -7.45 6.99 1.83
CA SER A 82 -6.14 7.04 1.17
C SER A 82 -5.21 8.12 1.75
N ALA A 83 -5.73 9.32 2.00
CA ALA A 83 -4.97 10.39 2.62
C ALA A 83 -4.50 10.00 4.02
N LYS A 84 -5.38 9.41 4.83
CA LYS A 84 -5.00 8.91 6.16
C LYS A 84 -3.93 7.82 6.12
N ILE A 85 -4.00 6.88 5.17
CA ILE A 85 -2.94 5.87 4.95
C ILE A 85 -1.59 6.56 4.69
N TYR A 86 -1.57 7.58 3.83
CA TYR A 86 -0.34 8.34 3.55
C TYR A 86 0.15 9.12 4.76
N LEU A 87 -0.75 9.71 5.54
CA LEU A 87 -0.41 10.40 6.78
C LEU A 87 0.18 9.44 7.81
N SER A 88 -0.41 8.26 8.02
CA SER A 88 0.14 7.22 8.91
C SER A 88 1.55 6.82 8.49
N ALA A 89 1.76 6.59 7.19
CA ALA A 89 3.06 6.21 6.64
C ALA A 89 4.11 7.32 6.82
N ALA A 90 3.75 8.57 6.51
CA ALA A 90 4.64 9.72 6.66
C ALA A 90 5.01 9.96 8.14
N ALA A 91 4.04 9.90 9.05
CA ALA A 91 4.28 10.07 10.47
C ALA A 91 5.15 8.94 11.04
N ALA A 92 4.93 7.68 10.63
CA ALA A 92 5.80 6.57 11.00
C ALA A 92 7.23 6.75 10.49
N PHE A 93 7.39 7.19 9.24
CA PHE A 93 8.70 7.49 8.65
C PHE A 93 9.43 8.57 9.45
N LEU A 94 8.77 9.70 9.74
CA LEU A 94 9.36 10.78 10.52
C LEU A 94 9.76 10.34 11.93
N GLY A 95 8.95 9.49 12.58
CA GLY A 95 9.26 8.94 13.90
C GLY A 95 10.51 8.05 13.88
N VAL A 96 10.63 7.18 12.87
CA VAL A 96 11.81 6.31 12.71
C VAL A 96 13.05 7.09 12.32
N GLU A 97 12.93 8.05 11.40
CA GLU A 97 14.03 8.94 11.01
C GLU A 97 14.55 9.74 12.22
N LEU A 98 13.65 10.27 13.05
CA LEU A 98 14.03 10.95 14.28
C LEU A 98 14.76 10.01 15.25
N LEU A 99 14.24 8.80 15.45
CA LEU A 99 14.89 7.78 16.29
C LEU A 99 16.31 7.48 15.81
N LEU A 100 16.49 7.20 14.51
CA LEU A 100 17.78 6.79 13.95
C LEU A 100 18.85 7.88 14.05
N ARG A 101 18.47 9.17 14.03
CA ARG A 101 19.40 10.29 14.23
C ARG A 101 20.09 10.29 15.59
N PHE A 102 19.46 9.71 16.60
CA PHE A 102 20.05 9.58 17.94
C PHE A 102 20.84 8.29 18.13
N THR A 103 21.01 7.49 17.07
CA THR A 103 21.71 6.20 17.13
C THR A 103 22.95 6.22 16.25
N ALA A 104 24.09 5.78 16.80
CA ALA A 104 25.34 5.62 16.04
C ALA A 104 25.45 4.18 15.48
N LEU A 105 24.46 3.77 14.70
CA LEU A 105 24.38 2.41 14.13
C LEU A 105 25.03 2.34 12.75
N THR A 106 25.54 1.16 12.40
CA THR A 106 25.99 0.88 11.04
C THR A 106 24.80 0.81 10.08
N PRO A 107 24.96 1.04 8.76
CA PRO A 107 23.85 1.14 7.83
C PRO A 107 22.89 -0.06 7.83
N TRP A 108 23.41 -1.29 7.96
CA TRP A 108 22.57 -2.49 8.00
C TRP A 108 21.79 -2.63 9.32
N MET A 109 22.39 -2.20 10.44
CA MET A 109 21.70 -2.16 11.75
C MET A 109 20.60 -1.11 11.77
N SER A 110 20.86 0.08 11.19
CA SER A 110 19.85 1.14 11.04
C SER A 110 18.67 0.67 10.19
N LEU A 111 18.92 -0.11 9.13
CA LEU A 111 17.87 -0.69 8.31
C LEU A 111 16.99 -1.69 9.08
N LEU A 112 17.61 -2.61 9.83
CA LEU A 112 16.88 -3.60 10.63
C LEU A 112 16.06 -2.93 11.73
N LEU A 113 16.66 -1.99 12.47
CA LEU A 113 15.96 -1.25 13.51
C LEU A 113 14.83 -0.40 12.92
N GLY A 114 15.11 0.30 11.83
CA GLY A 114 14.13 1.13 11.14
C GLY A 114 12.92 0.31 10.69
N ALA A 115 13.13 -0.86 10.07
CA ALA A 115 12.05 -1.75 9.68
C ALA A 115 11.27 -2.30 10.90
N ALA A 116 11.98 -2.72 11.94
CA ALA A 116 11.38 -3.28 13.16
C ALA A 116 10.50 -2.26 13.90
N VAL A 117 10.86 -0.97 13.86
CA VAL A 117 10.09 0.11 14.50
C VAL A 117 9.01 0.67 13.56
N TYR A 118 9.30 0.81 12.27
CA TYR A 118 8.37 1.38 11.29
C TYR A 118 7.05 0.60 11.22
N ILE A 119 7.12 -0.73 11.12
CA ILE A 119 5.94 -1.58 10.97
C ILE A 119 4.94 -1.41 12.14
N PRO A 120 5.32 -1.61 13.42
CA PRO A 120 4.40 -1.44 14.53
C PRO A 120 3.93 0.01 14.67
N LEU A 121 4.82 1.01 14.47
CA LEU A 121 4.44 2.42 14.54
C LEU A 121 3.40 2.79 13.47
N TYR A 122 3.59 2.33 12.23
CA TYR A 122 2.63 2.52 11.15
C TYR A 122 1.27 1.90 11.50
N LEU A 123 1.26 0.65 11.98
CA LEU A 123 0.00 -0.03 12.34
C LEU A 123 -0.74 0.69 13.48
N ILE A 124 -0.03 1.13 14.52
CA ILE A 124 -0.59 1.93 15.60
C ILE A 124 -1.23 3.22 15.03
N LEU A 125 -0.50 3.95 14.19
CA LEU A 125 -1.01 5.17 13.58
C LEU A 125 -2.22 4.93 12.68
N THR A 126 -2.30 3.80 11.98
CA THR A 126 -3.49 3.46 11.19
C THR A 126 -4.74 3.23 12.04
N VAL A 127 -4.61 2.65 13.24
CA VAL A 127 -5.74 2.51 14.18
C VAL A 127 -6.10 3.87 14.78
N LEU A 128 -5.10 4.64 15.24
CA LEU A 128 -5.32 5.97 15.83
C LEU A 128 -6.00 6.96 14.86
N LEU A 129 -5.63 6.92 13.58
CA LEU A 129 -6.24 7.74 12.54
C LEU A 129 -7.57 7.18 12.00
N ARG A 130 -8.10 6.09 12.59
CA ARG A 130 -9.34 5.43 12.18
C ARG A 130 -9.30 5.05 10.69
N VAL A 131 -8.21 4.40 10.30
CA VAL A 131 -8.03 3.80 8.96
C VAL A 131 -8.43 2.34 8.98
N LEU A 132 -8.01 1.62 10.03
CA LEU A 132 -8.42 0.24 10.28
C LEU A 132 -9.52 0.23 11.32
N ASP A 133 -10.61 -0.45 11.02
CA ASP A 133 -11.69 -0.70 11.96
C ASP A 133 -11.56 -2.07 12.65
N GLU A 134 -12.49 -2.39 13.55
CA GLU A 134 -12.49 -3.67 14.24
C GLU A 134 -12.66 -4.87 13.30
N GLY A 135 -13.40 -4.70 12.19
CA GLY A 135 -13.56 -5.71 11.16
C GLY A 135 -12.23 -6.03 10.49
N ASP A 136 -11.45 -5.01 10.15
CA ASP A 136 -10.11 -5.14 9.61
C ASP A 136 -9.17 -5.85 10.59
N LEU A 137 -9.20 -5.48 11.87
CA LEU A 137 -8.39 -6.13 12.90
C LEU A 137 -8.78 -7.59 13.12
N ARG A 138 -10.08 -7.92 13.07
CA ARG A 138 -10.55 -9.31 13.09
C ARG A 138 -10.07 -10.10 11.87
N ASN A 139 -10.07 -9.48 10.68
CA ASN A 139 -9.52 -10.11 9.48
C ASN A 139 -8.01 -10.34 9.60
N LEU A 140 -7.27 -9.35 10.12
CA LEU A 140 -5.85 -9.48 10.40
C LEU A 140 -5.58 -10.60 11.43
N ARG A 141 -6.41 -10.73 12.46
CA ARG A 141 -6.34 -11.84 13.44
C ARG A 141 -6.51 -13.20 12.79
N ARG A 142 -7.43 -13.33 11.84
CA ARG A 142 -7.61 -14.57 11.09
C ARG A 142 -6.38 -14.88 10.24
N MET A 143 -5.82 -13.88 9.55
CA MET A 143 -4.60 -14.04 8.76
C MET A 143 -3.39 -14.45 9.62
N VAL A 144 -3.19 -13.79 10.77
CA VAL A 144 -2.11 -14.11 11.70
C VAL A 144 -2.27 -15.52 12.26
N ARG A 145 -3.48 -15.93 12.64
CA ARG A 145 -3.75 -17.30 13.11
C ARG A 145 -3.47 -18.36 12.04
N ALA A 146 -3.70 -18.05 10.77
CA ALA A 146 -3.41 -18.96 9.65
C ALA A 146 -1.91 -19.25 9.48
N LEU A 147 -1.01 -18.45 10.08
CA LEU A 147 0.43 -18.70 10.10
C LEU A 147 0.86 -19.82 11.07
N GLY A 148 -0.08 -20.40 11.83
CA GLY A 148 0.21 -21.50 12.75
C GLY A 148 1.16 -21.09 13.89
N PRO A 149 2.28 -21.80 14.13
CA PRO A 149 3.20 -21.49 15.24
C PRO A 149 3.76 -20.06 15.21
N LEU A 150 3.95 -19.52 14.01
CA LEU A 150 4.51 -18.17 13.82
C LEU A 150 3.55 -17.07 14.28
N SER A 151 2.27 -17.38 14.46
CA SER A 151 1.27 -16.43 14.98
C SER A 151 1.64 -15.84 16.33
N THR A 152 2.38 -16.61 17.16
CA THR A 152 2.84 -16.19 18.49
C THR A 152 3.69 -14.92 18.46
N LEU A 153 4.49 -14.70 17.40
CA LEU A 153 5.34 -13.52 17.25
C LEU A 153 4.52 -12.24 17.03
N PHE A 154 3.39 -12.34 16.33
CA PHE A 154 2.57 -11.18 15.93
C PHE A 154 1.39 -10.93 16.88
N THR A 155 1.05 -11.92 17.71
CA THR A 155 -0.09 -11.85 18.63
C THR A 155 0.00 -10.68 19.62
N PRO A 156 1.14 -10.37 20.25
CA PRO A 156 1.23 -9.25 21.19
C PRO A 156 0.94 -7.90 20.52
N LEU A 157 1.52 -7.66 19.35
CA LEU A 157 1.27 -6.45 18.56
C LEU A 157 -0.21 -6.35 18.19
N LEU A 158 -0.81 -7.45 17.72
CA LEU A 158 -2.21 -7.43 17.32
C LEU A 158 -3.17 -7.19 18.49
N SER A 159 -2.90 -7.78 19.66
CA SER A 159 -3.68 -7.50 20.87
C SER A 159 -3.55 -6.05 21.34
N LEU A 160 -2.39 -5.42 21.16
CA LEU A 160 -2.24 -3.98 21.39
C LEU A 160 -3.11 -3.16 20.43
N LEU A 161 -3.13 -3.51 19.14
CA LEU A 161 -3.97 -2.82 18.14
C LEU A 161 -5.46 -2.98 18.42
N GLU A 162 -5.90 -4.18 18.82
CA GLU A 162 -7.29 -4.46 19.23
C GLU A 162 -7.68 -3.59 20.44
N ALA A 163 -6.82 -3.50 21.46
CA ALA A 163 -7.06 -2.66 22.64
C ALA A 163 -7.12 -1.16 22.31
N LEU A 164 -6.22 -0.68 21.44
CA LEU A 164 -6.23 0.71 20.97
C LEU A 164 -7.49 1.01 20.16
N SER A 165 -7.94 0.06 19.34
CA SER A 165 -9.18 0.23 18.55
C SER A 165 -10.39 0.40 19.45
N ALA A 166 -10.53 -0.42 20.50
CA ALA A 166 -11.63 -0.30 21.46
C ALA A 166 -11.67 1.07 22.16
N LEU A 167 -10.51 1.70 22.37
CA LEU A 167 -10.43 3.06 22.93
C LEU A 167 -10.83 4.14 21.91
N VAL A 168 -10.47 3.94 20.64
CA VAL A 168 -10.67 4.92 19.57
C VAL A 168 -12.09 4.88 19.00
N TYR A 169 -12.77 3.74 19.09
CA TYR A 169 -14.17 3.52 18.71
C TYR A 169 -15.01 3.18 19.95
N PRO A 170 -15.23 4.14 20.88
CA PRO A 170 -16.18 3.92 21.97
C PRO A 170 -17.60 3.88 21.39
N ASP A 171 -18.37 2.87 21.79
CA ASP A 171 -19.79 2.69 21.45
C ASP A 171 -20.64 3.95 21.68
#